data_AF-A0A544UFB9-F1
#
_entry.id   AF-A0A544UFB9-F1
#
_cell.length_a   1.000
_cell.length_b   1.000
_cell.length_c   1.000
_cell.angle_alpha   90.00
_cell.angle_beta   90.00
_cell.angle_gamma   90.00
#
_symmetry.space_group_name_H-M   'P 1'
#
loop_
_entity.id
_entity.type
_entity.pdbx_description
1 polymer ?
#
loop_
_entity_poly.entity_id
_entity_poly.type
_entity_poly.pdbx_seq_one_letter_code
_entity_poly.pdbx_strand_id
1 'polypeptide(L)'
;MLGLFIGIVLIIIGFFIIPIGFVQLKDELGDYSDKPIYKRIFVYTIEIFSFLNLSNFIGWLLGIGFLLVISGFYFVILFFSKL
;
A
#
# COMPACT_ATOMS: atom_id res chain seq x y z
N MET A 1 -6.06 -10.81 -22.96
CA MET A 1 -6.67 -9.46 -22.98
C MET A 1 -7.41 -9.13 -21.69
N LEU A 2 -8.41 -9.92 -21.29
CA LEU A 2 -9.23 -9.64 -20.09
C LEU A 2 -8.42 -9.62 -18.77
N GLY A 3 -7.48 -10.56 -18.59
CA GLY A 3 -6.60 -10.58 -17.41
C GLY A 3 -5.62 -9.40 -17.32
N LEU A 4 -5.15 -8.89 -18.47
CA LEU A 4 -4.33 -7.67 -18.52
C LEU A 4 -5.14 -6.44 -18.07
N PHE A 5 -6.40 -6.37 -18.49
CA PHE A 5 -7.30 -5.29 -18.10
C PHE A 5 -7.60 -5.31 -16.60
N ILE A 6 -7.90 -6.49 -16.05
CA ILE A 6 -8.09 -6.68 -14.60
C ILE A 6 -6.83 -6.29 -13.82
N GLY A 7 -5.65 -6.70 -14.31
CA GLY A 7 -4.37 -6.33 -13.69
C GLY A 7 -4.16 -4.82 -13.65
N ILE A 8 -4.36 -4.12 -14.76
CA ILE A 8 -4.23 -2.66 -14.83
C ILE A 8 -5.21 -1.96 -13.87
N VAL A 9 -6.46 -2.39 -13.83
CA VAL A 9 -7.48 -1.84 -12.92
C VAL A 9 -7.06 -2.03 -11.45
N LEU A 10 -6.59 -3.22 -11.09
CA LEU A 10 -6.11 -3.51 -9.73
C LEU A 10 -4.88 -2.69 -9.35
N ILE A 11 -3.97 -2.43 -10.30
CA ILE A 11 -2.80 -1.57 -10.09
C ILE A 11 -3.22 -0.14 -9.79
N ILE A 12 -4.15 0.40 -10.57
CA ILE A 12 -4.68 1.75 -10.38
C ILE A 12 -5.36 1.85 -9.00
N ILE A 13 -6.18 0.87 -8.64
CA ILE A 13 -6.86 0.81 -7.34
C ILE A 13 -5.83 0.75 -6.19
N GLY A 14 -4.81 -0.11 -6.28
CA GLY A 14 -3.75 -0.21 -5.29
C GLY A 14 -2.96 1.09 -5.13
N PHE A 15 -2.66 1.77 -6.25
CA PHE A 15 -1.94 3.04 -6.26
C PHE A 15 -2.71 4.16 -5.55
N PHE A 16 -4.05 4.17 -5.60
CA PHE A 16 -4.86 5.15 -4.88
C PHE A 16 -5.09 4.77 -3.41
N ILE A 17 -5.30 3.49 -3.09
CA ILE A 17 -5.61 3.05 -1.72
C ILE A 17 -4.44 3.28 -0.77
N ILE A 18 -3.20 3.00 -1.20
CA ILE A 18 -2.00 3.11 -0.34
C ILE A 18 -1.81 4.55 0.19
N PRO A 19 -1.75 5.61 -0.64
CA PRO A 19 -1.57 6.97 -0.16
C PRO A 19 -2.78 7.50 0.62
N ILE A 20 -4.01 7.10 0.27
CA ILE A 20 -5.21 7.50 1.03
C ILE A 20 -5.14 6.96 2.45
N GLY A 21 -4.80 5.67 2.61
CA GLY A 21 -4.63 5.09 3.94
C GLY A 21 -3.53 5.81 4.73
N PHE A 22 -2.41 6.16 4.08
CA PHE A 22 -1.29 6.81 4.76
C PHE A 22 -1.62 8.24 5.23
N VAL A 23 -2.42 8.97 4.45
CA VAL A 23 -2.92 10.30 4.84
C VAL A 23 -3.92 10.19 5.98
N GLN A 24 -4.87 9.25 5.94
CA GLN A 24 -5.81 9.02 7.04
C GLN A 24 -5.08 8.67 8.34
N LEU A 25 -4.10 7.76 8.28
CA LEU A 25 -3.29 7.43 9.44
C LEU A 25 -2.55 8.66 9.97
N LYS A 26 -1.98 9.49 9.10
CA LYS A 26 -1.26 10.69 9.53
C LYS A 26 -2.19 11.70 10.22
N ASP A 27 -3.39 11.92 9.67
CA ASP A 27 -4.36 12.86 10.20
C ASP A 27 -4.89 12.38 11.56
N GLU A 28 -5.22 11.09 11.66
CA GLU A 28 -5.64 10.46 12.91
C GLU A 28 -4.55 10.53 13.98
N LEU A 29 -3.30 10.21 13.66
CA LEU A 29 -2.18 10.31 14.62
C LEU A 29 -1.91 11.77 15.06
N GLY A 30 -2.10 12.74 14.15
CA GLY A 30 -1.92 14.18 14.41
C GLY A 30 -2.89 14.72 15.46
N ASP A 31 -4.13 14.22 15.46
CA ASP A 31 -5.21 14.62 16.37
C ASP A 31 -4.97 14.20 17.85
N TYR A 32 -4.00 13.30 18.07
CA TYR A 32 -3.62 12.81 19.40
C TYR A 32 -2.24 13.32 19.84
N SER A 33 -1.65 14.24 19.08
CA SER A 33 -0.34 14.86 19.38
C SER A 33 -0.33 15.75 20.63
N ASP A 34 -1.50 16.19 21.11
CA ASP A 34 -1.64 16.97 22.36
C ASP A 34 -2.01 16.10 23.57
N LYS A 35 -2.23 14.80 23.37
CA LYS A 35 -2.63 13.89 24.46
C LYS A 35 -1.42 13.30 25.18
N PRO A 36 -1.56 12.94 26.47
CA PRO A 36 -0.49 12.33 27.23
C PRO A 36 0.04 11.03 26.60
N ILE A 37 1.35 10.80 26.76
CA ILE A 37 2.15 9.77 26.08
C ILE A 37 1.51 8.37 26.14
N TYR A 38 0.98 7.96 27.29
CA TYR A 38 0.35 6.65 27.45
C TYR A 38 -0.87 6.46 26.55
N LYS A 39 -1.68 7.50 26.37
CA LYS A 39 -2.88 7.47 25.53
C LYS A 39 -2.50 7.51 24.05
N ARG A 40 -1.41 8.22 23.72
CA ARG A 40 -0.85 8.27 22.37
C ARG A 40 -0.32 6.91 21.93
N ILE A 41 0.46 6.23 22.76
CA ILE A 41 0.98 4.89 22.46
C ILE A 41 -0.16 3.89 22.23
N PHE A 42 -1.21 3.94 23.05
CA PHE A 42 -2.37 3.05 22.92
C PHE A 42 -3.12 3.28 21.60
N VAL A 43 -3.43 4.54 21.27
CA VAL A 43 -4.13 4.90 20.01
C VAL A 43 -3.27 4.58 18.81
N TYR A 44 -1.97 4.91 18.84
CA TYR A 44 -1.02 4.58 17.77
C TYR A 44 -0.96 3.08 17.52
N THR A 45 -0.95 2.28 18.59
CA THR A 45 -0.93 0.82 18.46
C THR A 45 -2.22 0.32 17.79
N ILE A 46 -3.38 0.77 18.27
CA ILE A 46 -4.68 0.40 17.69
C ILE A 46 -4.78 0.82 16.23
N GLU A 47 -4.34 2.02 15.88
CA GLU A 47 -4.42 2.51 14.51
C GLU A 47 -3.42 1.84 13.58
N ILE A 48 -2.23 1.46 14.05
CA ILE A 48 -1.33 0.61 13.26
C ILE A 48 -1.98 -0.75 12.99
N PHE A 49 -2.66 -1.33 13.98
CA PHE A 49 -3.43 -2.57 13.77
C PHE A 49 -4.65 -2.37 12.86
N SER A 50 -5.32 -1.22 12.93
CA SER A 50 -6.42 -0.84 12.04
C SER A 50 -5.91 -0.53 10.62
N PHE A 51 -4.69 -0.01 10.50
CA PHE A 51 -4.02 0.19 9.23
C PHE A 51 -3.60 -1.14 8.60
N LEU A 52 -3.43 -2.19 9.39
CA LEU A 52 -3.27 -3.58 8.93
C LEU A 52 -4.60 -4.30 8.69
N ASN A 53 -5.73 -3.61 8.82
CA ASN A 53 -7.04 -4.19 8.57
C ASN A 53 -7.17 -4.60 7.09
N LEU A 54 -8.09 -5.53 6.82
CA LEU A 54 -8.17 -6.34 5.59
C LEU A 54 -8.10 -5.49 4.30
N SER A 55 -8.71 -4.30 4.30
CA SER A 55 -8.75 -3.38 3.17
C SER A 55 -7.36 -2.84 2.78
N ASN A 56 -6.58 -2.42 3.78
CA ASN A 56 -5.21 -1.95 3.56
C ASN A 56 -4.26 -3.10 3.27
N PHE A 57 -4.44 -4.25 3.93
CA PHE A 57 -3.65 -5.45 3.65
C PHE A 57 -3.77 -5.90 2.18
N ILE A 58 -4.99 -5.83 1.61
CA ILE A 58 -5.22 -6.07 0.19
C ILE A 58 -4.49 -5.03 -0.67
N GLY A 59 -4.55 -3.74 -0.30
CA GLY A 59 -3.80 -2.68 -0.97
C GLY A 59 -2.28 -2.93 -0.99
N TRP A 60 -1.71 -3.36 0.13
CA TRP A 60 -0.31 -3.74 0.25
C TRP A 60 0.05 -4.95 -0.61
N LEU A 61 -0.78 -6.00 -0.61
CA LEU A 61 -0.59 -7.18 -1.47
C LEU A 61 -0.64 -6.83 -2.95
N LEU A 62 -1.56 -5.96 -3.36
CA LEU A 62 -1.65 -5.46 -4.74
C LEU A 62 -0.41 -4.63 -5.11
N GLY A 63 0.08 -3.78 -4.20
CA GLY A 63 1.31 -3.01 -4.40
C GLY A 63 2.56 -3.89 -4.55
N ILE A 64 2.71 -4.90 -3.70
CA ILE A 64 3.81 -5.88 -3.79
C ILE A 64 3.71 -6.68 -5.10
N GLY A 65 2.50 -7.13 -5.46
CA GLY A 65 2.24 -7.80 -6.73
C GLY A 65 2.66 -6.95 -7.93
N PHE A 66 2.37 -5.65 -7.90
CA PHE A 66 2.78 -4.72 -8.96
C PHE A 66 4.30 -4.57 -9.06
N LEU A 67 5.00 -4.44 -7.93
CA LEU A 67 6.46 -4.39 -7.91
C LEU A 67 7.08 -5.66 -8.51
N LEU A 68 6.51 -6.83 -8.22
CA LEU A 68 6.96 -8.11 -8.80
C LEU A 68 6.71 -8.16 -10.30
N VAL A 69 5.57 -7.65 -10.78
CA VAL A 69 5.28 -7.58 -12.22
C VAL A 69 6.25 -6.64 -12.93
N ILE A 70 6.48 -5.43 -12.42
CA ILE A 70 7.43 -4.47 -13.02
C ILE A 70 8.85 -5.04 -13.03
N SER A 71 9.29 -5.59 -11.90
CA SER A 71 10.64 -6.16 -11.79
C SER A 71 10.84 -7.34 -12.74
N GLY A 72 9.85 -8.22 -12.87
CA GLY A 72 9.86 -9.29 -13.87
C GLY A 72 9.93 -8.74 -15.30
N PHE A 73 9.13 -7.73 -15.63
CA PHE A 73 9.13 -7.09 -16.95
C PHE A 73 10.49 -6.44 -17.26
N TYR A 74 11.09 -5.77 -16.28
CA TYR A 74 12.42 -5.17 -16.37
C TYR A 74 13.51 -6.21 -16.62
N PHE A 75 13.46 -7.36 -15.93
CA PHE A 75 14.38 -8.47 -16.17
C PHE A 75 14.27 -9.05 -17.58
N VAL A 76 13.04 -9.21 -18.09
CA VAL A 76 12.80 -9.67 -19.45
C VAL A 76 13.40 -8.68 -20.46
N ILE A 77 13.14 -7.38 -20.30
CA ILE A 77 13.72 -6.34 -21.18
C ILE A 77 15.25 -6.38 -21.14
N LEU A 78 15.86 -6.47 -19.96
CA LEU A 78 17.31 -6.57 -19.82
C LEU A 78 17.90 -7.82 -20.49
N PHE A 79 17.20 -8.95 -20.39
CA PHE A 79 17.62 -10.21 -21.01
C PHE A 79 17.60 -10.12 -22.54
N PHE A 80 16.53 -9.57 -23.11
CA PHE A 80 16.42 -9.38 -24.56
C PHE A 80 17.26 -8.23 -25.10
N SER A 81 17.56 -7.21 -24.31
CA SER A 81 18.46 -6.11 -24.69
C SER A 81 19.94 -6.52 -24.77
N LYS A 82 20.31 -7.65 -24.16
CA LYS A 82 21.68 -8.19 -24.16
C LYS A 82 21.89 -9.31 -25.18
N LEU A 83 20.85 -9.68 -25.93
CA LEU A 83 20.87 -10.66 -27.01
C LEU A 83 21.02 -9.93 -28.36
#